data_AF-A0A662A542-F1
#
_entry.id   AF-A0A662A542-F1
#
_cell.length_a   1.000
_cell.length_b   1.000
_cell.length_c   1.000
_cell.angle_alpha   90.00
_cell.angle_beta   90.00
_cell.angle_gamma   90.00
#
_symmetry.space_group_name_H-M   'P 1'
#
loop_
_entity.id
_entity.type
_entity.pdbx_description
1 polymer ?
#
loop_
_entity_poly.entity_id
_entity_poly.type
_entity_poly.pdbx_seq_one_letter_code
_entity_poly.pdbx_strand_id
1 'polypeptide(L)'
;MTMKIKSIKQIKQIGIFSDFSSGGSKRFEKLTLLYGFNAQGKTTLCDIFQSLSENNSNIIKNRKTIPYDNTSQLVELSVKINDNESNLKFKDGHWDSNNLKQNIKIFGTDFIHKNVFTGLTIERQNRENFTDFILGEEDTTKAKELEVIKSELRKINLKNAVPLYVKSKSEQEINDFVNLNITENINDLKEKFSKKNAELIKEQENLKNVEQILSKKDLPDFKENKLKSIVTCVRFINSILLKSFNSIKNDVISKMSNHIQLNFNNFDAAEKWIKEGVQISKSKENKANCPFCGQNLSNAKDLLNT
;
A
#
# COMPACT_ATOMS: atom_id res chain seq x y z
N MET A 1 38.71 42.08 7.06
CA MET A 1 37.87 43.28 6.82
C MET A 1 37.52 43.86 8.18
N THR A 2 37.81 45.13 8.45
CA THR A 2 37.51 45.75 9.77
C THR A 2 36.29 46.64 9.65
N MET A 3 35.24 46.37 10.42
CA MET A 3 34.03 47.16 10.47
C MET A 3 33.82 47.71 11.89
N LYS A 4 33.44 48.98 12.02
CA LYS A 4 33.14 49.59 13.32
C LYS A 4 32.09 50.70 13.22
N ILE A 5 31.22 50.77 14.22
CA ILE A 5 30.32 51.90 14.42
C ILE A 5 31.14 53.01 15.08
N LYS A 6 31.20 54.18 14.45
CA LYS A 6 32.00 55.33 14.90
C LYS A 6 31.23 56.30 15.77
N SER A 7 29.97 56.58 15.47
CA SER A 7 29.12 57.44 16.29
C SER A 7 27.66 57.29 15.89
N ILE A 8 26.76 57.75 16.76
CA ILE A 8 25.33 57.87 16.48
C ILE A 8 25.09 59.34 16.11
N LYS A 9 24.79 59.65 14.86
CA LYS A 9 24.57 61.03 14.41
C LYS A 9 23.18 61.52 14.83
N GLN A 10 22.16 60.73 14.54
CA GLN A 10 20.78 61.09 14.84
C GLN A 10 19.94 59.86 15.24
N ILE A 11 19.02 60.05 16.20
CA ILE A 11 17.93 59.12 16.52
C ILE A 11 16.67 59.96 16.67
N LYS A 12 15.63 59.65 15.91
CA LYS A 12 14.36 60.37 15.91
C LYS A 12 13.18 59.41 16.02
N GLN A 13 12.23 59.74 16.89
CA GLN A 13 11.00 58.99 17.13
C GLN A 13 11.17 57.52 17.53
N ILE A 14 12.22 57.21 18.31
CA ILE A 14 12.48 55.85 18.80
C ILE A 14 12.63 55.83 20.33
N GLY A 15 11.72 55.14 21.01
CA GLY A 15 11.69 54.99 22.45
C GLY A 15 11.57 56.34 23.17
N ILE A 16 12.60 56.72 23.92
CA ILE A 16 12.63 58.03 24.63
C ILE A 16 13.27 59.14 23.79
N PHE A 17 13.87 58.80 22.65
CA PHE A 17 14.52 59.75 21.77
C PHE A 17 13.47 60.31 20.81
N SER A 18 12.93 61.49 21.13
CA SER A 18 12.06 62.26 20.22
C SER A 18 12.86 62.79 19.04
N ASP A 19 13.91 63.58 19.30
CA ASP A 19 14.86 64.05 18.29
C ASP A 19 16.25 64.29 18.90
N PHE A 20 17.09 63.26 18.89
CA PHE A 20 18.48 63.34 19.29
C PHE A 20 19.35 63.53 18.04
N SER A 21 20.00 64.68 17.88
CA SER A 21 20.79 65.03 16.68
C SER A 21 22.24 65.46 16.96
N SER A 22 22.66 65.42 18.22
CA SER A 22 23.96 65.96 18.69
C SER A 22 25.02 64.89 18.98
N GLY A 23 24.83 63.66 18.49
CA GLY A 23 25.74 62.56 18.79
C GLY A 23 26.91 62.41 17.82
N GLY A 24 26.90 63.11 16.68
CA GLY A 24 27.93 62.95 15.64
C GLY A 24 29.37 63.22 16.11
N SER A 25 29.55 64.14 17.07
CA SER A 25 30.85 64.46 17.69
C SER A 25 31.28 63.44 18.77
N LYS A 26 30.34 62.66 19.30
CA LYS A 26 30.59 61.65 20.34
C LYS A 26 30.98 60.33 19.68
N ARG A 27 32.29 60.13 19.50
CA ARG A 27 32.81 58.94 18.85
C ARG A 27 33.00 57.78 19.83
N PHE A 28 32.65 56.59 19.37
CA PHE A 28 32.93 55.34 20.05
C PHE A 28 34.38 54.93 19.83
N GLU A 29 35.01 54.52 20.93
CA GLU A 29 36.32 53.89 20.96
C GLU A 29 36.19 52.41 21.30
N LYS A 30 37.31 51.68 21.30
CA LYS A 30 37.35 50.22 21.52
C LYS A 30 36.53 49.78 22.75
N LEU A 31 36.57 50.58 23.81
CA LEU A 31 35.73 50.44 24.99
C LEU A 31 35.01 51.76 25.20
N THR A 32 33.66 51.72 25.17
CA THR A 32 32.82 52.89 25.41
C THR A 32 31.81 52.55 26.49
N LEU A 33 31.81 53.30 27.60
CA LEU A 33 30.83 53.14 28.67
C LEU A 33 29.69 54.13 28.47
N LEU A 34 28.47 53.62 28.26
CA LEU A 34 27.24 54.39 28.23
C LEU A 34 26.45 54.10 29.50
N TYR A 35 26.29 55.11 30.37
CA TYR A 35 25.58 54.99 31.63
C TYR A 35 24.55 56.12 31.79
N GLY A 36 23.60 55.91 32.70
CA GLY A 36 22.52 56.85 32.98
C GLY A 36 21.47 56.19 33.88
N PHE A 37 20.51 56.96 34.36
CA PHE A 37 19.43 56.44 35.21
C PHE A 37 18.52 55.46 34.46
N ASN A 38 17.65 54.78 35.21
CA ASN A 38 16.60 53.95 34.63
C ASN A 38 15.68 54.78 33.72
N ALA A 39 15.11 54.13 32.71
CA ALA A 39 14.29 54.76 31.67
C ALA A 39 14.98 55.80 30.76
N GLN A 40 16.29 56.09 30.93
CA GLN A 40 17.02 57.07 30.09
C GLN A 40 17.44 56.55 28.70
N GLY A 41 16.76 55.54 28.15
CA GLY A 41 16.99 55.09 26.77
C GLY A 41 18.19 54.16 26.54
N LYS A 42 18.88 53.68 27.59
CA LYS A 42 19.97 52.69 27.46
C LYS A 42 19.52 51.42 26.73
N THR A 43 18.38 50.86 27.15
CA THR A 43 17.78 49.69 26.49
C THR A 43 17.42 50.02 25.04
N THR A 44 16.82 51.18 24.79
CA THR A 44 16.48 51.65 23.43
C THR A 44 17.68 51.66 22.48
N LEU A 45 18.87 52.07 22.96
CA LEU A 45 20.11 51.99 22.17
C LEU A 45 20.50 50.53 21.87
N CYS A 46 20.36 49.64 22.84
CA CYS A 46 20.58 48.20 22.64
C CYS A 46 19.64 47.63 21.56
N ASP A 47 18.37 48.03 21.56
CA ASP A 47 17.39 47.59 20.56
C ASP A 47 17.68 48.13 19.14
N ILE A 48 18.17 49.37 19.05
CA ILE A 48 18.62 49.94 17.76
C ILE A 48 19.78 49.13 17.21
N PHE A 49 20.77 48.80 18.04
CA PHE A 49 21.86 47.92 17.62
C PHE A 49 21.34 46.51 17.29
N GLN A 50 20.35 45.99 18.01
CA GLN A 50 19.76 44.67 17.74
C GLN A 50 19.10 44.63 16.38
N SER A 51 18.29 45.64 16.07
CA SER A 51 17.69 45.84 14.76
C SER A 51 18.74 45.88 13.66
N LEU A 52 19.86 46.57 13.91
CA LEU A 52 20.97 46.65 12.99
C LEU A 52 21.67 45.29 12.80
N SER A 53 21.92 44.53 13.87
CA SER A 53 22.60 43.24 13.78
C SER A 53 21.78 42.18 13.03
N GLU A 54 20.49 42.07 13.36
CA GLU A 54 19.56 41.10 12.77
C GLU A 54 19.00 41.56 11.41
N ASN A 55 19.23 42.83 11.04
CA ASN A 55 18.54 43.52 9.95
C ASN A 55 16.99 43.46 10.08
N ASN A 56 16.50 43.47 11.32
CA ASN A 56 15.09 43.34 11.65
C ASN A 56 14.48 44.70 11.99
N SER A 57 13.79 45.29 11.02
CA SER A 57 13.19 46.63 11.13
C SER A 57 12.01 46.69 12.11
N ASN A 58 11.40 45.55 12.47
CA ASN A 58 10.24 45.52 13.36
C ASN A 58 10.58 45.97 14.78
N ILE A 59 11.81 45.74 15.23
CA ILE A 59 12.29 46.15 16.56
C ILE A 59 12.19 47.67 16.72
N ILE A 60 12.56 48.44 15.69
CA ILE A 60 12.45 49.90 15.69
C ILE A 60 11.01 50.34 15.48
N LYS A 61 10.29 49.73 14.53
CA LYS A 61 8.88 50.05 14.23
C LYS A 61 7.95 49.94 15.44
N ASN A 62 8.21 48.96 16.29
CA ASN A 62 7.40 48.70 17.49
C ASN A 62 7.77 49.64 18.66
N ARG A 63 8.86 50.41 18.56
CA ARG A 63 9.35 51.32 19.61
C ARG A 63 9.16 52.79 19.23
N LYS A 64 7.95 53.17 18.81
CA LYS A 64 7.63 54.57 18.54
C LYS A 64 7.67 55.40 19.82
N THR A 65 8.20 56.62 19.73
CA THR A 65 8.19 57.58 20.83
C THR A 65 6.76 57.99 21.19
N ILE A 66 6.51 58.15 22.50
CA ILE A 66 5.25 58.65 23.05
C ILE A 66 5.54 59.97 23.78
N PRO A 67 4.84 61.08 23.48
CA PRO A 67 3.82 61.22 22.43
C PRO A 67 4.44 61.18 21.02
N TYR A 68 3.67 60.68 20.05
CA TYR A 68 4.10 60.60 18.66
C TYR A 68 3.85 61.93 17.95
N ASP A 69 4.89 62.49 17.32
CA ASP A 69 4.88 63.82 16.69
C ASP A 69 4.55 63.81 15.19
N ASN A 70 4.01 62.69 14.67
CA ASN A 70 3.76 62.46 13.25
C ASN A 70 4.99 62.49 12.33
N THR A 71 6.21 62.49 12.87
CA THR A 71 7.44 62.36 12.07
C THR A 71 7.91 60.91 11.95
N SER A 72 8.54 60.58 10.83
CA SER A 72 9.07 59.24 10.57
C SER A 72 10.24 58.90 11.51
N GLN A 73 10.30 57.64 11.93
CA GLN A 73 11.44 57.13 12.69
C GLN A 73 12.70 57.17 11.84
N LEU A 74 13.78 57.69 12.42
CA LEU A 74 15.06 57.85 11.74
C LEU A 74 16.20 57.44 12.67
N VAL A 75 17.16 56.69 12.15
CA VAL A 75 18.46 56.50 12.79
C VAL A 75 19.54 56.82 11.76
N GLU A 76 20.54 57.61 12.14
CA GLU A 76 21.73 57.83 11.33
C GLU A 76 22.97 57.48 12.16
N LEU A 77 23.76 56.52 11.67
CA LEU A 77 24.99 56.06 12.28
C LEU A 77 26.17 56.38 11.37
N SER A 78 27.31 56.72 11.96
CA SER A 78 28.59 56.78 11.25
C SER A 78 29.26 55.43 11.35
N VAL A 79 29.63 54.80 10.23
CA VAL A 79 30.24 53.47 10.19
C VAL A 79 31.52 53.53 9.39
N LYS A 80 32.61 52.95 9.92
CA LYS A 80 33.87 52.81 9.19
C LYS A 80 34.04 51.36 8.73
N ILE A 81 34.12 51.15 7.42
CA ILE A 81 34.39 49.85 6.78
C ILE A 81 35.74 49.98 6.08
N ASN A 82 36.72 49.17 6.52
CA ASN A 82 38.13 49.32 6.16
C ASN A 82 38.60 50.75 6.47
N ASP A 83 38.88 51.58 5.44
CA ASP A 83 39.28 52.98 5.59
C ASP A 83 38.21 54.02 5.23
N ASN A 84 37.09 53.60 4.66
CA ASN A 84 36.02 54.49 4.27
C ASN A 84 34.99 54.63 5.40
N GLU A 85 34.68 55.86 5.76
CA GLU A 85 33.59 56.18 6.68
C GLU A 85 32.37 56.60 5.88
N SER A 86 31.23 55.94 6.14
CA SER A 86 29.95 56.19 5.48
C SER A 86 28.84 56.31 6.52
N ASN A 87 27.70 56.86 6.09
CA ASN A 87 26.52 56.96 6.93
C ASN A 87 25.61 55.77 6.65
N LEU A 88 25.20 55.09 7.70
CA LEU A 88 24.18 54.06 7.66
C LEU A 88 22.88 54.63 8.21
N LYS A 89 21.80 54.54 7.43
CA LYS A 89 20.52 55.15 7.78
C LYS A 89 19.43 54.10 7.92
N PHE A 90 18.60 54.27 8.94
CA PHE A 90 17.29 53.67 9.02
C PHE A 90 16.27 54.74 8.65
N LYS A 91 15.54 54.57 7.55
CA LYS A 91 14.49 55.48 7.11
C LYS A 91 13.37 54.68 6.44
N ASP A 92 12.15 55.21 6.51
CA ASP A 92 10.97 54.63 5.85
C ASP A 92 10.67 53.17 6.27
N GLY A 93 11.20 52.78 7.44
CA GLY A 93 11.00 51.46 8.02
C GLY A 93 11.98 50.38 7.55
N HIS A 94 13.14 50.76 6.99
CA HIS A 94 14.19 49.85 6.52
C HIS A 94 15.59 50.42 6.82
N TRP A 95 16.60 49.56 6.91
CA TRP A 95 18.01 49.96 6.94
C TRP A 95 18.60 50.01 5.52
N ASP A 96 19.27 51.10 5.17
CA ASP A 96 19.90 51.29 3.85
C ASP A 96 21.20 50.47 3.72
N SER A 97 21.24 49.45 2.87
CA SER A 97 22.46 48.69 2.55
C SER A 97 23.29 48.28 3.79
N ASN A 98 22.64 47.58 4.73
CA ASN A 98 23.23 47.18 6.01
C ASN A 98 24.35 46.13 5.86
N ASN A 99 25.56 46.61 5.60
CA ASN A 99 26.76 45.78 5.47
C ASN A 99 27.32 45.30 6.82
N LEU A 100 26.77 45.78 7.94
CA LEU A 100 27.19 45.41 9.30
C LEU A 100 26.44 44.18 9.85
N LYS A 101 25.46 43.67 9.10
CA LYS A 101 24.70 42.46 9.47
C LYS A 101 25.67 41.33 9.88
N GLN A 102 25.32 40.59 10.94
CA GLN A 102 26.11 39.49 11.52
C GLN A 102 27.49 39.84 12.11
N ASN A 103 27.99 41.07 11.93
CA ASN A 103 29.28 41.52 12.51
C ASN A 103 29.14 42.17 13.89
N ILE A 104 27.92 42.26 14.41
CA ILE A 104 27.61 42.91 15.68
C ILE A 104 27.00 41.88 16.62
N LYS A 105 27.68 41.58 17.73
CA LYS A 105 27.15 40.74 18.80
C LYS A 105 26.60 41.60 19.93
N ILE A 106 25.39 41.29 20.37
CA ILE A 106 24.66 42.09 21.36
C ILE A 106 24.21 41.20 22.50
N PHE A 107 24.56 41.61 23.71
CA PHE A 107 24.27 40.91 24.94
C PHE A 107 23.26 41.71 25.77
N GLY A 108 22.08 41.96 25.18
CA GLY A 108 21.00 42.72 25.80
C GLY A 108 20.01 41.85 26.59
N THR A 109 18.94 42.47 27.08
CA THR A 109 17.86 41.81 27.83
C THR A 109 17.25 40.64 27.05
N ASP A 110 16.99 40.83 25.74
CA ASP A 110 16.45 39.78 24.87
C ASP A 110 17.42 38.59 24.73
N PHE A 111 18.73 38.85 24.65
CA PHE A 111 19.73 37.80 24.61
C PHE A 111 19.75 37.01 25.93
N ILE A 112 19.67 37.71 27.06
CA ILE A 112 19.63 37.09 28.39
C ILE A 112 18.38 36.23 28.54
N HIS A 113 17.19 36.73 28.18
CA HIS A 113 15.96 35.93 28.27
C HIS A 113 15.97 34.70 27.36
N LYS A 114 16.54 34.81 26.16
CA LYS A 114 16.55 33.72 25.18
C LYS A 114 17.60 32.65 25.46
N ASN A 115 18.75 33.04 26.01
CA ASN A 115 19.95 32.18 26.06
C ASN A 115 20.53 32.00 27.47
N VAL A 116 20.17 32.82 28.45
CA VAL A 116 20.73 32.74 29.81
C VAL A 116 19.66 32.24 30.77
N PHE A 117 20.04 31.29 31.63
CA PHE A 117 19.15 30.74 32.65
C PHE A 117 18.86 31.77 33.75
N THR A 118 17.85 32.62 33.55
CA THR A 118 17.26 33.41 34.64
C THR A 118 16.34 32.47 35.42
N GLY A 119 16.75 32.08 36.64
CA GLY A 119 16.21 30.96 37.43
C GLY A 119 14.74 30.97 37.85
N LEU A 120 13.83 31.61 37.11
CA LEU A 120 12.40 31.65 37.40
C LEU A 120 11.56 30.71 36.52
N THR A 121 11.98 30.40 35.29
CA THR A 121 11.38 29.32 34.48
C THR A 121 12.37 28.85 33.40
N ILE A 122 12.63 27.54 33.34
CA ILE A 122 13.43 26.93 32.28
C ILE A 122 12.48 26.38 31.23
N GLU A 123 12.33 27.08 30.11
CA GLU A 123 11.58 26.58 28.97
C GLU A 123 12.49 25.71 28.07
N ARG A 124 11.89 24.72 27.40
CA ARG A 124 12.62 23.87 26.43
C ARG A 124 13.33 24.70 25.36
N GLN A 125 12.70 25.79 24.93
CA GLN A 125 13.25 26.72 23.95
C GLN A 125 14.56 27.36 24.40
N ASN A 126 14.72 27.65 25.70
CA ASN A 126 15.94 28.24 26.25
C ASN A 126 17.11 27.24 26.21
N ARG A 127 16.85 25.95 26.41
CA ARG A 127 17.88 24.90 26.29
C ARG A 127 18.33 24.72 24.85
N GLU A 128 17.39 24.73 23.92
CA GLU A 128 17.68 24.63 22.48
C GLU A 128 18.49 25.85 22.00
N ASN A 129 18.05 27.07 22.32
CA ASN A 129 18.75 28.30 21.95
C ASN A 129 20.16 28.44 22.59
N PHE A 130 20.32 28.04 23.86
CA PHE A 130 21.63 28.05 24.52
C PHE A 130 22.59 27.04 23.89
N THR A 131 22.09 25.87 23.51
CA THR A 131 22.88 24.87 22.78
C THR A 131 23.27 25.39 21.41
N ASP A 132 22.35 26.03 20.69
CA ASP A 132 22.62 26.71 19.42
C ASP A 132 23.70 27.80 19.55
N PHE A 133 23.66 28.59 20.64
CA PHE A 133 24.66 29.61 20.92
C PHE A 133 26.07 29.02 21.16
N ILE A 134 26.16 27.89 21.88
CA ILE A 134 27.44 27.22 22.13
C ILE A 134 28.02 26.60 20.85
N LEU A 135 27.17 26.01 20.00
CA LEU A 135 27.57 25.36 18.76
C LEU A 135 27.93 26.35 17.64
N GLY A 136 27.37 27.57 17.68
CA GLY A 136 27.69 28.64 16.74
C GLY A 136 26.75 28.73 15.54
N GLU A 137 26.71 29.92 14.92
CA GLU A 137 25.73 30.25 13.86
C GLU A 137 25.89 29.37 12.60
N GLU A 138 27.09 28.93 12.26
CA GLU A 138 27.35 28.12 11.06
C GLU A 138 26.83 26.68 11.19
N ASP A 139 27.01 26.05 12.35
CA ASP A 139 26.56 24.67 12.56
C ASP A 139 25.04 24.60 12.78
N THR A 140 24.47 25.64 13.40
CA THR A 140 23.03 25.75 13.61
C THR A 140 22.26 26.08 12.34
N THR A 141 22.82 26.90 11.43
CA THR A 141 22.22 27.13 10.10
C THR A 141 22.21 25.85 9.28
N LYS A 142 23.32 25.11 9.22
CA LYS A 142 23.37 23.80 8.55
C LYS A 142 22.40 22.79 9.17
N ALA A 143 22.28 22.77 10.49
CA ALA A 143 21.31 21.90 11.17
C ALA A 143 19.85 22.25 10.80
N LYS A 144 19.51 23.55 10.74
CA LYS A 144 18.19 24.02 10.30
C LYS A 144 17.92 23.72 8.83
N GLU A 145 18.88 23.93 7.94
CA GLU A 145 18.78 23.54 6.53
C GLU A 145 18.55 22.03 6.39
N LEU A 146 19.27 21.22 7.17
CA LEU A 146 19.13 19.78 7.18
C LEU A 146 17.77 19.32 7.72
N GLU A 147 17.21 20.00 8.71
CA GLU A 147 15.83 19.77 9.14
C GLU A 147 14.79 20.14 8.08
N VAL A 148 14.97 21.27 7.38
CA VAL A 148 14.09 21.68 6.29
C VAL A 148 14.13 20.63 5.17
N ILE A 149 15.31 20.23 4.70
CA ILE A 149 15.48 19.20 3.68
C ILE A 149 14.86 17.87 4.14
N LYS A 150 15.07 17.45 5.40
CA LYS A 150 14.41 16.26 5.95
C LYS A 150 12.89 16.39 5.98
N SER A 151 12.36 17.57 6.29
CA SER A 151 10.93 17.82 6.31
C SER A 151 10.33 17.76 4.90
N GLU A 152 11.03 18.28 3.90
CA GLU A 152 10.65 18.22 2.49
C GLU A 152 10.69 16.78 1.97
N LEU A 153 11.75 16.02 2.31
CA LEU A 153 11.84 14.59 2.00
C LEU A 153 10.72 13.76 2.65
N ARG A 154 10.23 14.15 3.84
CA ARG A 154 9.07 13.50 4.48
C ARG A 154 7.75 13.86 3.80
N LYS A 155 7.62 15.07 3.23
CA LYS A 155 6.44 15.51 2.48
C LYS A 155 6.36 14.82 1.11
N ILE A 156 7.51 14.53 0.50
CA ILE A 156 7.58 13.68 -0.68
C ILE A 156 7.24 12.26 -0.23
N ASN A 157 6.09 11.73 -0.67
CA ASN A 157 5.63 10.41 -0.29
C ASN A 157 6.44 9.31 -1.01
N LEU A 158 7.72 9.18 -0.66
CA LEU A 158 8.69 8.28 -1.30
C LEU A 158 8.29 6.80 -1.21
N LYS A 159 7.44 6.42 -0.25
CA LYS A 159 6.92 5.05 -0.11
C LYS A 159 6.13 4.58 -1.34
N ASN A 160 5.53 5.52 -2.06
CA ASN A 160 4.75 5.29 -3.27
C ASN A 160 5.41 5.83 -4.54
N ALA A 161 6.50 6.61 -4.41
CA ALA A 161 7.21 7.18 -5.56
C ALA A 161 8.11 6.17 -6.26
N VAL A 162 8.60 5.15 -5.54
CA VAL A 162 9.38 4.06 -6.13
C VAL A 162 8.41 3.06 -6.80
N PRO A 163 8.41 2.96 -8.15
CA PRO A 163 7.53 2.03 -8.84
C PRO A 163 7.78 0.59 -8.40
N LEU A 164 6.74 -0.25 -8.38
CA LEU A 164 6.84 -1.63 -7.90
C LEU A 164 7.94 -2.44 -8.63
N TYR A 165 8.18 -2.16 -9.90
CA TYR A 165 9.22 -2.79 -10.71
C TYR A 165 10.66 -2.40 -10.32
N VAL A 166 10.84 -1.39 -9.46
CA VAL A 166 12.14 -0.89 -8.98
C VAL A 166 12.46 -1.39 -7.56
N LYS A 167 11.44 -1.76 -6.76
CA LYS A 167 11.60 -2.05 -5.32
C LYS A 167 12.51 -3.24 -4.98
N SER A 168 12.73 -4.17 -5.92
CA SER A 168 13.56 -5.36 -5.74
C SER A 168 14.85 -5.36 -6.55
N LYS A 169 15.18 -4.22 -7.17
CA LYS A 169 16.31 -4.07 -8.09
C LYS A 169 17.50 -3.38 -7.42
N SER A 170 18.69 -3.77 -7.84
CA SER A 170 19.95 -3.20 -7.33
C SER A 170 20.13 -1.76 -7.81
N GLU A 171 20.88 -0.95 -7.06
CA GLU A 171 21.15 0.45 -7.40
C GLU A 171 21.85 0.60 -8.76
N GLN A 172 22.65 -0.41 -9.15
CA GLN A 172 23.26 -0.52 -10.47
C GLN A 172 22.23 -0.67 -11.59
N GLU A 173 21.29 -1.62 -11.47
CA GLU A 173 20.22 -1.83 -12.47
C GLU A 173 19.33 -0.59 -12.64
N ILE A 174 19.11 0.17 -11.56
CA ILE A 174 18.32 1.41 -11.60
C ILE A 174 19.07 2.49 -12.37
N ASN A 175 20.36 2.69 -12.07
CA ASN A 175 21.18 3.67 -12.75
C ASN A 175 21.35 3.32 -14.23
N ASP A 176 21.50 2.04 -14.58
CA ASP A 176 21.54 1.58 -15.96
C ASP A 176 20.23 1.91 -16.71
N PHE A 177 19.08 1.78 -16.04
CA PHE A 177 17.79 2.14 -16.62
C PHE A 177 17.62 3.66 -16.82
N VAL A 178 18.01 4.48 -15.84
CA VAL A 178 17.93 5.95 -15.96
C VAL A 178 18.85 6.48 -17.05
N ASN A 179 20.00 5.83 -17.24
CA ASN A 179 20.99 6.20 -18.24
C ASN A 179 20.72 5.60 -19.64
N LEU A 180 19.59 4.92 -19.85
CA LEU A 180 19.21 4.41 -21.17
C LEU A 180 18.96 5.56 -22.14
N ASN A 181 19.90 5.74 -23.07
CA ASN A 181 19.73 6.63 -24.20
C ASN A 181 18.93 5.93 -25.29
N ILE A 182 17.62 6.15 -25.31
CA ILE A 182 16.74 5.64 -26.37
C ILE A 182 16.92 6.52 -27.62
N THR A 183 17.64 5.99 -28.61
CA THR A 183 17.85 6.65 -29.91
C THR A 183 16.76 6.33 -30.94
N GLU A 184 15.93 5.32 -30.66
CA GLU A 184 14.87 4.85 -31.57
C GLU A 184 13.56 5.63 -31.36
N ASN A 185 12.81 5.85 -32.44
CA ASN A 185 11.53 6.55 -32.37
C ASN A 185 10.48 5.71 -31.60
N ILE A 186 9.69 6.36 -30.75
CA ILE A 186 8.68 5.69 -29.91
C ILE A 186 7.62 4.94 -30.73
N ASN A 187 7.33 5.39 -31.95
CA ASN A 187 6.36 4.74 -32.83
C ASN A 187 6.93 3.43 -33.40
N ASP A 188 8.21 3.41 -33.77
CA ASP A 188 8.90 2.21 -34.26
C ASP A 188 9.00 1.15 -33.14
N LEU A 189 9.27 1.59 -31.91
CA LEU A 189 9.28 0.72 -30.73
C LEU A 189 7.90 0.12 -30.45
N LYS A 190 6.83 0.91 -30.56
CA LYS A 190 5.45 0.41 -30.42
C LYS A 190 5.09 -0.62 -31.49
N GLU A 191 5.52 -0.40 -32.74
CA GLU A 191 5.27 -1.33 -33.82
C GLU A 191 6.03 -2.66 -33.60
N LYS A 192 7.32 -2.58 -33.25
CA LYS A 192 8.14 -3.76 -32.87
C LYS A 192 7.52 -4.52 -31.69
N PHE A 193 7.08 -3.81 -30.65
CA PHE A 193 6.43 -4.40 -29.49
C PHE A 193 5.12 -5.11 -29.87
N SER A 194 4.28 -4.47 -30.70
CA SER A 194 3.03 -5.05 -31.20
C SER A 194 3.28 -6.36 -31.97
N LYS A 195 4.27 -6.38 -32.87
CA LYS A 195 4.66 -7.59 -33.63
C LYS A 195 5.15 -8.70 -32.70
N LYS A 196 6.05 -8.39 -31.76
CA LYS A 196 6.57 -9.35 -30.77
C LYS A 196 5.46 -9.91 -29.86
N ASN A 197 4.51 -9.08 -29.45
CA ASN A 197 3.37 -9.55 -28.65
C ASN A 197 2.45 -10.49 -29.45
N ALA A 198 2.20 -10.18 -30.73
CA ALA A 198 1.42 -11.06 -31.58
C ALA A 198 2.10 -12.42 -31.79
N GLU A 199 3.44 -12.44 -31.93
CA GLU A 199 4.24 -13.68 -31.98
C GLU A 199 4.13 -14.47 -30.66
N LEU A 200 4.27 -13.79 -29.52
CA LEU A 200 4.19 -14.42 -28.20
C LEU A 200 2.81 -15.04 -27.92
N ILE A 201 1.73 -14.36 -28.32
CA ILE A 201 0.37 -14.90 -28.20
C ILE A 201 0.22 -16.18 -29.03
N LYS A 202 0.72 -16.19 -30.28
CA LYS A 202 0.68 -17.39 -31.13
C LYS A 202 1.47 -18.56 -30.55
N GLU A 203 2.66 -18.29 -30.01
CA GLU A 203 3.48 -19.29 -29.31
C GLU A 203 2.74 -19.89 -28.11
N GLN A 204 2.09 -19.05 -27.29
CA GLN A 204 1.31 -19.51 -26.14
C GLN A 204 0.09 -20.33 -26.55
N GLU A 205 -0.60 -19.96 -27.62
CA GLU A 205 -1.69 -20.76 -28.18
C GLU A 205 -1.19 -22.11 -28.68
N ASN A 206 -0.05 -22.14 -29.36
CA ASN A 206 0.57 -23.39 -29.80
C ASN A 206 0.95 -24.30 -28.64
N LEU A 207 1.52 -23.76 -27.56
CA LEU A 207 1.85 -24.53 -26.35
C LEU A 207 0.60 -25.10 -25.69
N LYS A 208 -0.47 -24.31 -25.55
CA LYS A 208 -1.75 -24.79 -25.03
C LYS A 208 -2.33 -25.91 -25.89
N ASN A 209 -2.22 -25.81 -27.21
CA ASN A 209 -2.67 -26.85 -28.12
C ASN A 209 -1.85 -28.15 -27.93
N VAL A 210 -0.54 -28.05 -27.74
CA VAL A 210 0.33 -29.22 -27.46
C VAL A 210 -0.02 -29.86 -26.11
N GLU A 211 -0.21 -29.07 -25.05
CA GLU A 211 -0.64 -29.57 -23.74
C GLU A 211 -2.02 -30.23 -23.81
N GLN A 212 -2.95 -29.68 -24.59
CA GLN A 212 -4.27 -30.29 -24.84
C GLN A 212 -4.15 -31.63 -25.58
N ILE A 213 -3.20 -31.76 -26.52
CA ILE A 213 -2.97 -33.01 -27.24
C ILE A 213 -2.36 -34.06 -26.30
N LEU A 214 -1.36 -33.69 -25.50
CA LEU A 214 -0.68 -34.58 -24.55
C LEU A 214 -1.56 -34.97 -23.36
N SER A 215 -2.51 -34.12 -22.97
CA SER A 215 -3.45 -34.40 -21.88
C SER A 215 -4.66 -35.24 -22.28
N LYS A 216 -4.82 -35.53 -23.59
CA LYS A 216 -5.78 -36.54 -24.02
C LYS A 216 -5.31 -37.89 -23.46
N LYS A 217 -6.15 -38.47 -22.60
CA LYS A 217 -5.92 -39.82 -22.09
C LYS A 217 -5.74 -40.78 -23.26
N ASP A 218 -4.74 -41.65 -23.15
CA ASP A 218 -4.61 -42.81 -24.01
C ASP A 218 -5.95 -43.55 -24.07
N LEU A 219 -6.29 -44.04 -25.27
CA LEU A 219 -7.47 -44.86 -25.46
C LEU A 219 -7.41 -45.99 -24.43
N PRO A 220 -8.47 -46.19 -23.63
CA PRO A 220 -8.46 -47.24 -22.63
C PRO A 220 -8.24 -48.57 -23.34
N ASP A 221 -7.33 -49.38 -22.80
CA ASP A 221 -7.04 -50.72 -23.31
C ASP A 221 -8.34 -51.46 -23.62
N PHE A 222 -8.46 -51.88 -24.87
CA PHE A 222 -9.67 -52.52 -25.37
C PHE A 222 -9.86 -53.86 -24.65
N LYS A 223 -10.73 -53.88 -23.63
CA LYS A 223 -11.02 -55.08 -22.85
C LYS A 223 -11.86 -56.06 -23.69
N GLU A 224 -11.18 -57.01 -24.33
CA GLU A 224 -11.74 -58.06 -25.19
C GLU A 224 -12.92 -58.84 -24.55
N ASN A 225 -12.96 -58.91 -23.21
CA ASN A 225 -14.04 -59.56 -22.46
C ASN A 225 -15.44 -58.98 -22.72
N LYS A 226 -15.57 -57.69 -23.09
CA LYS A 226 -16.88 -57.09 -23.41
C LYS A 226 -17.44 -57.59 -24.75
N LEU A 227 -16.60 -57.92 -25.72
CA LEU A 227 -17.04 -58.53 -26.99
C LEU A 227 -17.55 -59.96 -26.77
N LYS A 228 -16.86 -60.74 -25.93
CA LYS A 228 -17.29 -62.12 -25.60
C LYS A 228 -18.68 -62.16 -24.95
N SER A 229 -19.01 -61.13 -24.17
CA SER A 229 -20.36 -60.94 -23.58
C SER A 229 -21.42 -60.74 -24.67
N ILE A 230 -21.19 -59.86 -25.65
CA ILE A 230 -22.16 -59.59 -26.72
C ILE A 230 -22.40 -60.83 -27.58
N VAL A 231 -21.34 -61.54 -27.99
CA VAL A 231 -21.47 -62.77 -28.80
C VAL A 231 -22.24 -63.85 -28.04
N THR A 232 -22.00 -63.99 -26.73
CA THR A 232 -22.71 -64.94 -25.88
C THR A 232 -24.19 -64.58 -25.75
N CYS A 233 -24.53 -63.30 -25.53
CA CYS A 233 -25.91 -62.83 -25.47
C CYS A 233 -26.67 -63.08 -26.78
N VAL A 234 -26.05 -62.78 -27.93
CA VAL A 234 -26.67 -63.01 -29.25
C VAL A 234 -26.90 -64.50 -29.49
N ARG A 235 -25.95 -65.37 -29.13
CA ARG A 235 -26.13 -66.83 -29.22
C ARG A 235 -27.27 -67.32 -28.33
N PHE A 236 -27.37 -66.81 -27.11
CA PHE A 236 -28.44 -67.17 -26.18
C PHE A 236 -29.81 -66.77 -26.72
N ILE A 237 -29.96 -65.53 -27.20
CA ILE A 237 -31.22 -65.04 -27.79
C ILE A 237 -31.62 -65.90 -28.99
N ASN A 238 -30.70 -66.17 -29.91
CA ASN A 238 -30.98 -67.00 -31.07
C ASN A 238 -31.39 -68.43 -30.68
N SER A 239 -30.79 -69.01 -29.63
CA SER A 239 -31.17 -70.34 -29.15
C SER A 239 -32.60 -70.40 -28.61
N ILE A 240 -33.11 -69.30 -28.04
CA ILE A 240 -34.48 -69.19 -27.56
C ILE A 240 -35.43 -69.00 -28.74
N LEU A 241 -35.10 -68.11 -29.68
CA LEU A 241 -35.94 -67.84 -30.86
C LEU A 241 -36.09 -69.06 -31.78
N LEU A 242 -35.11 -69.98 -31.79
CA LEU A 242 -35.18 -71.23 -32.53
C LEU A 242 -36.14 -72.27 -31.91
N LYS A 243 -36.57 -72.10 -30.65
CA LYS A 243 -37.54 -73.00 -30.02
C LYS A 243 -38.94 -72.69 -30.54
N SER A 244 -39.58 -73.68 -31.16
CA SER A 244 -41.00 -73.57 -31.56
C SER A 244 -41.92 -73.84 -30.37
N PHE A 245 -43.10 -73.23 -30.36
CA PHE A 245 -44.11 -73.45 -29.32
C PHE A 245 -44.46 -74.94 -29.11
N ASN A 246 -44.41 -75.73 -30.19
CA ASN A 246 -44.64 -77.18 -30.14
C ASN A 246 -43.54 -77.92 -29.38
N SER A 247 -42.27 -77.50 -29.52
CA SER A 247 -41.15 -78.12 -28.80
C SER A 247 -41.22 -77.87 -27.28
N ILE A 248 -41.72 -76.70 -26.87
CA ILE A 248 -41.92 -76.35 -25.46
C ILE A 248 -43.08 -77.17 -24.87
N LYS A 249 -44.19 -77.32 -25.61
CA LYS A 249 -45.32 -78.15 -25.17
C LYS A 249 -44.92 -79.61 -24.94
N ASN A 250 -44.18 -80.21 -25.87
CA ASN A 250 -43.80 -81.62 -25.76
C ASN A 250 -42.87 -81.86 -24.56
N ASP A 251 -41.88 -81.00 -24.35
CA ASP A 251 -40.95 -81.15 -23.21
C ASP A 251 -41.66 -80.97 -21.85
N VAL A 252 -42.64 -80.07 -21.77
CA VAL A 252 -43.48 -79.89 -20.57
C VAL A 252 -44.39 -81.10 -20.34
N ILE A 253 -45.05 -81.60 -21.39
CA ILE A 253 -45.92 -82.78 -21.29
C ILE A 253 -45.11 -84.01 -20.88
N SER A 254 -43.91 -84.20 -21.43
CA SER A 254 -43.02 -85.31 -21.05
C SER A 254 -42.57 -85.21 -19.60
N LYS A 255 -42.19 -84.02 -19.12
CA LYS A 255 -41.82 -83.81 -17.70
C LYS A 255 -43.00 -84.06 -16.76
N MET A 256 -44.19 -83.59 -17.11
CA MET A 256 -45.41 -83.84 -16.33
C MET A 256 -45.78 -85.32 -16.30
N SER A 257 -45.70 -86.01 -17.44
CA SER A 257 -46.00 -87.44 -17.53
C SER A 257 -45.01 -88.28 -16.71
N ASN A 258 -43.71 -87.98 -16.79
CA ASN A 258 -42.68 -88.62 -15.97
C ASN A 258 -42.91 -88.36 -14.48
N HIS A 259 -43.28 -87.14 -14.10
CA HIS A 259 -43.59 -86.82 -12.70
C HIS A 259 -44.78 -87.64 -12.18
N ILE A 260 -45.85 -87.78 -12.97
CA ILE A 260 -47.02 -88.59 -12.61
C ILE A 260 -46.63 -90.06 -12.46
N GLN A 261 -45.89 -90.62 -13.42
CA GLN A 261 -45.48 -92.03 -13.40
C GLN A 261 -44.61 -92.39 -12.20
N LEU A 262 -43.73 -91.48 -11.76
CA LEU A 262 -42.83 -91.73 -10.62
C LEU A 262 -43.53 -91.61 -9.26
N ASN A 263 -44.59 -90.81 -9.15
CA ASN A 263 -45.17 -90.44 -7.86
C ASN A 263 -46.60 -90.99 -7.65
N PHE A 264 -47.25 -91.55 -8.68
CA PHE A 264 -48.61 -92.05 -8.60
C PHE A 264 -48.77 -93.42 -9.27
N ASN A 265 -49.60 -94.29 -8.66
CA ASN A 265 -49.86 -95.65 -9.16
C ASN A 265 -50.93 -95.70 -10.27
N ASN A 266 -51.76 -94.66 -10.39
CA ASN A 266 -52.83 -94.58 -11.40
C ASN A 266 -52.83 -93.17 -12.02
N PHE A 267 -52.70 -93.12 -13.35
CA PHE A 267 -52.54 -91.89 -14.11
C PHE A 267 -53.80 -91.01 -14.08
N ASP A 268 -54.98 -91.57 -14.29
CA ASP A 268 -56.25 -90.81 -14.34
C ASP A 268 -56.62 -90.23 -12.98
N ALA A 269 -56.33 -90.99 -11.91
CA ALA A 269 -56.53 -90.52 -10.54
C ALA A 269 -55.54 -89.40 -10.18
N ALA A 270 -54.29 -89.48 -10.67
CA ALA A 270 -53.26 -88.48 -10.44
C ALA A 270 -53.60 -87.14 -11.09
N GLU A 271 -54.05 -87.14 -12.35
CA GLU A 271 -54.41 -85.90 -13.04
C GLU A 271 -55.58 -85.19 -12.34
N LYS A 272 -56.60 -85.96 -11.94
CA LYS A 272 -57.73 -85.41 -11.18
C LYS A 272 -57.30 -84.84 -9.83
N TRP A 273 -56.43 -85.55 -9.11
CA TRP A 273 -55.88 -85.09 -7.82
C TRP A 273 -55.03 -83.83 -7.96
N ILE A 274 -54.16 -83.75 -8.99
CA ILE A 274 -53.35 -82.55 -9.27
C ILE A 274 -54.26 -81.37 -9.62
N LYS A 275 -55.28 -81.59 -10.45
CA LYS A 275 -56.25 -80.55 -10.85
C LYS A 275 -57.03 -80.01 -9.65
N GLU A 276 -57.52 -80.90 -8.78
CA GLU A 276 -58.20 -80.51 -7.54
C GLU A 276 -57.23 -79.82 -6.57
N GLY A 277 -55.99 -80.30 -6.45
CA GLY A 277 -54.96 -79.71 -5.61
C GLY A 277 -54.56 -78.29 -6.02
N VAL A 278 -54.48 -78.02 -7.33
CA VAL A 278 -54.28 -76.66 -7.86
C VAL A 278 -55.48 -75.77 -7.51
N GLN A 279 -56.71 -76.26 -7.63
CA GLN A 279 -57.91 -75.49 -7.25
C GLN A 279 -57.96 -75.19 -5.74
N ILE A 280 -57.56 -76.15 -4.89
CA ILE A 280 -57.44 -75.94 -3.44
C ILE A 280 -56.36 -74.90 -3.13
N SER A 281 -55.26 -74.87 -3.88
CA SER A 281 -54.22 -73.85 -3.71
C SER A 281 -54.69 -72.43 -4.11
N LYS A 282 -55.72 -72.32 -4.96
CA LYS A 282 -56.34 -71.05 -5.40
C LYS A 282 -57.44 -70.54 -4.46
N SER A 283 -58.16 -71.43 -3.76
CA SER A 283 -59.42 -71.09 -3.06
C SER A 283 -59.28 -70.37 -1.70
N LYS A 284 -58.06 -70.23 -1.18
CA LYS A 284 -57.77 -69.34 -0.04
C LYS A 284 -56.69 -68.36 -0.46
N GLU A 285 -57.08 -67.09 -0.62
CA GLU A 285 -56.14 -65.99 -0.78
C GLU A 285 -55.09 -66.07 0.34
N ASN A 286 -53.84 -66.33 -0.03
CA ASN A 286 -52.66 -66.38 0.84
C ASN A 286 -52.48 -67.61 1.75
N LYS A 287 -52.14 -68.75 1.13
CA LYS A 287 -51.08 -69.60 1.70
C LYS A 287 -49.87 -69.60 0.78
N ALA A 288 -48.78 -68.98 1.24
CA ALA A 288 -47.46 -69.03 0.60
C ALA A 288 -46.86 -70.45 0.59
N ASN A 289 -47.58 -71.47 1.10
CA ASN A 289 -47.11 -72.83 1.30
C ASN A 289 -48.08 -73.84 0.67
N CYS A 290 -47.56 -74.92 0.11
CA CYS A 290 -48.29 -76.02 -0.51
C CYS A 290 -49.25 -76.67 0.51
N PRO A 291 -50.55 -76.86 0.17
CA PRO A 291 -51.53 -77.42 1.10
C PRO A 291 -51.30 -78.90 1.42
N PHE A 292 -50.46 -79.61 0.65
CA PHE A 292 -50.17 -81.02 0.85
C PHE A 292 -48.88 -81.27 1.62
N CYS A 293 -47.77 -80.64 1.21
CA CYS A 293 -46.45 -80.87 1.81
C CYS A 293 -45.92 -79.69 2.65
N GLY A 294 -46.62 -78.55 2.69
CA GLY A 294 -46.19 -77.38 3.47
C GLY A 294 -45.04 -76.56 2.87
N GLN A 295 -44.51 -76.95 1.70
CA GLN A 295 -43.40 -76.24 1.04
C GLN A 295 -43.79 -74.84 0.56
N ASN A 296 -42.91 -73.86 0.76
CA ASN A 296 -43.13 -72.49 0.30
C ASN A 296 -43.17 -72.39 -1.25
N LEU A 297 -44.21 -71.76 -1.79
CA LEU A 297 -44.53 -71.60 -3.22
C LEU A 297 -44.24 -70.19 -3.76
N SER A 298 -43.47 -69.36 -3.04
CA SER A 298 -43.17 -67.97 -3.43
C SER A 298 -42.52 -67.83 -4.80
N ASN A 299 -41.69 -68.80 -5.18
CA ASN A 299 -40.98 -68.85 -6.46
C ASN A 299 -41.83 -69.34 -7.64
N ALA A 300 -43.06 -69.79 -7.39
CA ALA A 300 -43.97 -70.34 -8.40
C ALA A 300 -45.34 -69.63 -8.42
N LYS A 301 -45.47 -68.49 -7.72
CA LYS A 301 -46.72 -67.71 -7.62
C LYS A 301 -47.32 -67.36 -8.99
N ASP A 302 -46.48 -66.97 -9.94
CA ASP A 302 -46.92 -66.54 -11.28
C ASP A 302 -47.54 -67.68 -12.10
N LEU A 303 -47.21 -68.94 -11.79
CA LEU A 303 -47.74 -70.13 -12.46
C LEU A 303 -49.07 -70.62 -11.84
N LEU A 304 -49.38 -70.18 -10.61
CA LEU A 304 -50.58 -70.57 -9.89
C LEU A 304 -51.72 -69.55 -10.05
N ASN A 305 -51.40 -68.31 -10.48
CA ASN A 305 -52.36 -67.22 -10.65
C ASN A 305 -52.92 -67.05 -12.08
N THR A 306 -52.58 -67.95 -13.00
CA THR A 306 -53.23 -68.08 -14.32
C THR A 306 -54.46 -68.97 -14.25
#